data_AF-A0A7X9F925-F1
#
_entry.id   AF-A0A7X9F925-F1
#
_cell.length_a   1.000
_cell.length_b   1.000
_cell.length_c   1.000
_cell.angle_alpha   90.00
_cell.angle_beta   90.00
_cell.angle_gamma   90.00
#
_symmetry.space_group_name_H-M   'P 1'
#
loop_
_entity.id
_entity.type
_entity.pdbx_description
1 polymer ?
#
loop_
_entity_poly.entity_id
_entity_poly.type
_entity_poly.pdbx_seq_one_letter_code
_entity_poly.pdbx_strand_id
1 'polypeptide(L)'
;MQNFLDTEIKFLQGVGPKRAELLAGEAGIRCYRDLLYYFPYRYEDRTKFYKINELEPEMPNVQLQGRIVSYYSEGKGSGKRLSADFEDETGRIRLTWFRGIKWIPDTYPAGREYIIFGKPGLFGGKINIIHPEIESAEKREERIVSSFQAQYSTTEKLKNHFITPKFISRITGTLFKTMNFRVPETLPAWLVEKYHLMSLHDALFEVHFPSRHDLLEKARYRLKFEELFYIQLNLLRYKSHRDTHVKGFVFGKVGDLFNRFYYNKLPFELTNAQKRVIKEIRKDLGSGRQMNRLL
;
A
#
# COMPACT_ATOMS: atom_id res chain seq x y z
N MET A 1 18.14 20.49 -1.02
CA MET A 1 17.43 19.23 -1.37
C MET A 1 16.85 18.55 -0.13
N GLN A 2 17.64 18.24 0.91
CA GLN A 2 17.13 17.66 2.18
C GLN A 2 16.01 18.52 2.80
N ASN A 3 16.20 19.85 2.85
CA ASN A 3 15.17 20.78 3.35
C ASN A 3 13.80 20.72 2.66
N PHE A 4 13.70 20.33 1.39
CA PHE A 4 12.38 20.30 0.72
C PHE A 4 11.58 19.06 1.14
N LEU A 5 12.18 17.87 1.09
CA LEU A 5 11.48 16.64 1.47
C LEU A 5 11.16 16.61 2.97
N ASP A 6 11.96 17.30 3.79
CA ASP A 6 11.75 17.40 5.24
C ASP A 6 10.83 18.59 5.62
N THR A 7 10.25 19.29 4.63
CA THR A 7 9.26 20.35 4.87
C THR A 7 7.99 19.76 5.47
N GLU A 8 7.43 20.45 6.47
CA GLU A 8 6.21 20.05 7.16
C GLU A 8 5.01 19.93 6.21
N ILE A 9 4.21 18.88 6.40
CA ILE A 9 3.07 18.58 5.53
C ILE A 9 2.00 19.68 5.51
N LYS A 10 1.93 20.51 6.54
CA LYS A 10 0.98 21.64 6.64
C LYS A 10 1.13 22.66 5.51
N PHE A 11 2.33 22.79 4.94
CA PHE A 11 2.63 23.71 3.84
C PHE A 11 2.20 23.16 2.49
N LEU A 12 1.88 21.86 2.40
CA LEU A 12 1.36 21.29 1.16
C LEU A 12 -0.06 21.81 0.90
N GLN A 13 -0.27 22.33 -0.31
CA GLN A 13 -1.56 22.86 -0.73
C GLN A 13 -2.67 21.80 -0.55
N GLY A 14 -3.69 22.16 0.22
CA GLY A 14 -4.84 21.28 0.50
C GLY A 14 -4.79 20.52 1.83
N VAL A 15 -3.66 20.50 2.54
CA VAL A 15 -3.53 19.87 3.86
C VAL A 15 -3.93 20.86 4.97
N GLY A 16 -3.24 21.99 5.12
CA GLY A 16 -3.53 22.96 6.20
C GLY A 16 -3.26 22.38 7.61
N PRO A 17 -3.30 23.23 8.67
CA PRO A 17 -2.80 22.85 10.00
C PRO A 17 -3.59 21.72 10.65
N LYS A 18 -4.93 21.78 10.61
CA LYS A 18 -5.80 20.76 11.21
C LYS A 18 -5.62 19.37 10.60
N ARG A 19 -5.50 19.27 9.26
CA ARG A 19 -5.27 17.96 8.63
C ARG A 19 -3.84 17.49 8.83
N ALA A 20 -2.86 18.39 8.92
CA ALA A 20 -1.48 18.02 9.20
C ALA A 20 -1.35 17.34 10.57
N GLU A 21 -2.00 17.86 11.60
CA GLU A 21 -2.02 17.23 12.94
C GLU A 21 -2.65 15.83 12.89
N LEU A 22 -3.78 15.68 12.18
CA LEU A 22 -4.44 14.38 12.01
C LEU A 22 -3.58 13.38 11.24
N LEU A 23 -2.96 13.80 10.14
CA LEU A 23 -2.05 12.97 9.33
C LEU A 23 -0.83 12.52 10.14
N ALA A 24 -0.25 13.41 10.94
CA ALA A 24 0.87 13.09 11.81
C ALA A 24 0.50 12.10 12.92
N GLY A 25 -0.67 12.29 13.56
CA GLY A 25 -1.13 11.45 14.66
C GLY A 25 -1.64 10.07 14.24
N GLU A 26 -2.37 9.98 13.13
CA GLU A 26 -3.07 8.76 12.73
C GLU A 26 -2.33 7.96 11.64
N ALA A 27 -1.52 8.62 10.81
CA ALA A 27 -0.79 7.98 9.70
C ALA A 27 0.73 8.13 9.80
N GLY A 28 1.23 8.86 10.79
CA GLY A 28 2.67 9.13 10.95
C GLY A 28 3.25 10.12 9.92
N ILE A 29 2.41 10.77 9.10
CA ILE A 29 2.84 11.65 8.03
C ILE A 29 3.08 13.06 8.58
N ARG A 30 4.34 13.44 8.77
CA ARG A 30 4.73 14.75 9.31
C ARG A 30 5.34 15.68 8.26
N CYS A 31 6.05 15.12 7.29
CA CYS A 31 6.71 15.86 6.22
C CYS A 31 6.40 15.31 4.82
N TYR A 32 6.93 15.97 3.78
CA TYR A 32 6.74 15.53 2.39
C TYR A 32 7.33 14.15 2.13
N ARG A 33 8.47 13.83 2.75
CA ARG A 33 9.09 12.50 2.68
C ARG A 33 8.14 11.43 3.20
N ASP A 34 7.53 11.64 4.37
CA ASP A 34 6.61 10.65 4.94
C ASP A 34 5.42 10.38 4.01
N LEU A 35 4.92 11.42 3.32
CA LEU A 35 3.84 11.25 2.34
C LEU A 35 4.28 10.39 1.13
N LEU A 36 5.49 10.61 0.59
CA LEU A 36 6.04 9.81 -0.51
C LEU A 36 6.30 8.34 -0.13
N TYR A 37 6.56 8.08 1.14
CA TYR A 37 6.76 6.71 1.65
C TYR A 37 5.48 6.12 2.26
N TYR A 38 4.34 6.82 2.16
CA TYR A 38 3.05 6.33 2.63
C TYR A 38 2.38 5.46 1.56
N PHE A 39 2.87 4.23 1.42
CA PHE A 39 2.52 3.39 0.28
C PHE A 39 1.06 2.90 0.28
N PRO A 40 0.44 2.77 -0.91
CA PRO A 40 -0.85 2.12 -1.05
C PRO A 40 -0.78 0.63 -0.66
N TYR A 41 -1.82 0.11 -0.01
CA TYR A 41 -1.92 -1.31 0.33
C TYR A 41 -2.63 -2.14 -0.75
N ARG A 42 -3.39 -1.48 -1.63
CA ARG A 42 -4.15 -2.11 -2.72
C ARG A 42 -4.25 -1.16 -3.91
N TYR A 43 -4.41 -1.74 -5.09
CA TYR A 43 -4.70 -1.01 -6.33
C TYR A 43 -6.01 -1.52 -6.91
N GLU A 44 -6.88 -0.61 -7.32
CA GLU A 44 -8.11 -0.92 -8.03
C GLU A 44 -7.91 -0.66 -9.51
N ASP A 45 -8.10 -1.68 -10.34
CA ASP A 45 -8.06 -1.52 -11.79
C ASP A 45 -9.33 -0.79 -12.26
N ARG A 46 -9.14 0.35 -12.91
CA ARG A 46 -10.19 1.22 -13.44
C ARG A 46 -10.03 1.45 -14.95
N THR A 47 -9.28 0.56 -15.62
CA THR A 47 -9.01 0.64 -17.06
C THR A 47 -10.18 0.16 -17.91
N LYS A 48 -10.87 -0.89 -17.46
CA LYS A 48 -11.91 -1.55 -18.25
C LYS A 48 -13.28 -0.96 -17.94
N PHE A 49 -13.93 -0.47 -19.00
CA PHE A 49 -15.35 -0.17 -19.00
C PHE A 49 -16.14 -1.39 -19.40
N TYR A 50 -17.21 -1.66 -18.66
CA TYR A 50 -18.19 -2.68 -18.99
C TYR A 50 -19.44 -2.02 -19.54
N LYS A 51 -20.19 -2.77 -20.35
CA LYS A 51 -21.57 -2.42 -20.70
C LYS A 51 -22.53 -3.06 -19.72
N ILE A 52 -23.70 -2.46 -19.54
CA ILE A 52 -24.72 -2.94 -18.60
C ILE A 52 -25.15 -4.37 -18.92
N ASN A 53 -25.24 -4.74 -20.20
CA ASN A 53 -25.60 -6.09 -20.63
C ASN A 53 -24.51 -7.15 -20.36
N GLU A 54 -23.27 -6.74 -20.06
CA GLU A 54 -22.16 -7.64 -19.71
C GLU A 54 -22.09 -7.91 -18.19
N LEU A 55 -22.97 -7.30 -17.40
CA LEU A 55 -22.91 -7.38 -15.96
C LEU A 55 -23.49 -8.70 -15.42
N GLU A 56 -22.71 -9.35 -14.56
CA GLU A 56 -23.14 -10.48 -13.77
C GLU A 56 -23.14 -10.12 -12.27
N PRO A 57 -24.10 -10.64 -11.46
CA PRO A 57 -24.27 -10.30 -10.04
C PRO A 57 -23.09 -10.56 -9.10
N GLU A 58 -22.06 -11.27 -9.56
CA GLU A 58 -20.91 -11.69 -8.76
C GLU A 58 -19.57 -11.15 -9.26
N MET A 59 -19.60 -10.31 -10.29
CA MET A 59 -18.39 -9.66 -10.77
C MET A 59 -17.72 -8.84 -9.65
N PRO A 60 -16.39 -8.65 -9.73
CA PRO A 60 -15.71 -7.67 -8.89
C PRO A 60 -16.22 -6.24 -9.19
N ASN A 61 -15.59 -5.23 -8.61
CA ASN A 61 -15.94 -3.84 -8.92
C ASN A 61 -15.81 -3.60 -10.43
N VAL A 62 -16.86 -3.04 -11.03
CA VAL A 62 -16.94 -2.69 -12.45
C VAL A 62 -16.98 -1.19 -12.61
N GLN A 63 -16.51 -0.72 -13.76
CA GLN A 63 -16.64 0.66 -14.19
C GLN A 63 -17.62 0.73 -15.36
N LEU A 64 -18.62 1.61 -15.24
CA LEU A 64 -19.68 1.82 -16.22
C LEU A 64 -19.69 3.28 -16.64
N GLN A 65 -20.04 3.55 -17.89
CA GLN A 65 -20.25 4.89 -18.42
C GLN A 65 -21.67 4.97 -18.98
N GLY A 66 -22.39 6.03 -18.63
CA GLY A 66 -23.79 6.17 -18.96
C GLY A 66 -24.44 7.36 -18.26
N ARG A 67 -25.76 7.43 -18.27
CA ARG A 67 -26.53 8.58 -17.81
C ARG A 67 -27.42 8.23 -16.63
N ILE A 68 -27.46 9.11 -15.63
CA ILE A 68 -28.47 9.02 -14.57
C ILE A 68 -29.77 9.63 -15.10
N VAL A 69 -30.82 8.83 -15.20
CA VAL A 69 -32.10 9.22 -15.83
C VAL A 69 -32.99 9.97 -14.85
N SER A 70 -33.14 9.41 -13.65
CA SER A 70 -34.04 9.93 -12.64
C SER A 70 -33.62 9.46 -11.25
N TYR A 71 -33.98 10.25 -10.24
CA TYR A 71 -33.88 9.91 -8.84
C TYR A 71 -35.26 9.70 -8.25
N TYR A 72 -35.39 8.74 -7.35
CA TYR A 72 -36.61 8.52 -6.58
C TYR A 72 -36.25 8.00 -5.19
N SER A 73 -37.07 8.36 -4.20
CA SER A 73 -36.89 7.88 -2.84
C SER A 73 -37.75 6.64 -2.62
N GLU A 74 -37.15 5.58 -2.13
CA GLU A 74 -37.85 4.35 -1.74
C GLU A 74 -37.82 4.18 -0.20
N GLY A 75 -38.82 3.51 0.36
CA GLY A 75 -38.92 3.23 1.79
C GLY A 75 -39.57 4.34 2.62
N LYS A 76 -39.83 4.05 3.91
CA LYS A 76 -40.42 4.96 4.89
C LYS A 76 -39.59 4.98 6.18
N GLY A 77 -39.59 6.10 6.90
CA GLY A 77 -38.91 6.24 8.20
C GLY A 77 -37.39 6.01 8.11
N SER A 78 -36.85 5.19 9.01
CA SER A 78 -35.42 4.82 9.07
C SER A 78 -34.95 3.95 7.89
N GLY A 79 -35.88 3.36 7.13
CA GLY A 79 -35.57 2.56 5.93
C GLY A 79 -35.54 3.37 4.62
N LYS A 80 -35.55 4.70 4.70
CA LYS A 80 -35.53 5.56 3.51
C LYS A 80 -34.20 5.44 2.77
N ARG A 81 -34.26 5.20 1.47
CA ARG A 81 -33.11 5.13 0.58
C ARG A 81 -33.34 5.97 -0.67
N LEU A 82 -32.24 6.43 -1.26
CA LEU A 82 -32.24 7.06 -2.58
C LEU A 82 -31.94 5.99 -3.62
N SER A 83 -32.75 5.93 -4.65
CA SER A 83 -32.53 5.06 -5.80
C SER A 83 -32.47 5.93 -7.06
N ALA A 84 -31.66 5.51 -8.03
CA ALA A 84 -31.61 6.15 -9.34
C ALA A 84 -31.55 5.10 -10.45
N ASP A 85 -32.18 5.42 -11.56
CA ASP A 85 -32.04 4.64 -12.80
C ASP A 85 -30.81 5.15 -13.55
N PHE A 86 -29.89 4.24 -13.85
CA PHE A 86 -28.69 4.51 -14.66
C PHE A 86 -28.76 3.69 -15.95
N GLU A 87 -28.63 4.35 -17.08
CA GLU A 87 -28.73 3.73 -18.40
C GLU A 87 -27.47 3.97 -19.24
N ASP A 88 -27.12 2.96 -20.02
CA ASP A 88 -26.19 3.07 -21.14
C ASP A 88 -26.93 2.65 -22.43
N GLU A 89 -26.24 2.51 -23.54
CA GLU A 89 -26.86 2.11 -24.81
C GLU A 89 -27.36 0.64 -24.83
N THR A 90 -26.96 -0.17 -23.85
CA THR A 90 -27.23 -1.61 -23.80
C THR A 90 -28.28 -2.02 -22.78
N GLY A 91 -28.55 -1.18 -21.78
CA GLY A 91 -29.53 -1.50 -20.76
C GLY A 91 -29.67 -0.46 -19.65
N ARG A 92 -30.33 -0.88 -18.57
CA ARG A 92 -30.58 -0.04 -17.39
C ARG A 92 -30.35 -0.83 -16.11
N ILE A 93 -29.64 -0.22 -15.17
CA ILE A 93 -29.42 -0.74 -13.81
C ILE A 93 -29.92 0.24 -12.76
N ARG A 94 -30.02 -0.24 -11.53
CA ARG A 94 -30.39 0.59 -10.37
C ARG A 94 -29.18 0.95 -9.53
N LEU A 95 -29.01 2.23 -9.25
CA LEU A 95 -28.07 2.71 -8.24
C LEU A 95 -28.81 2.94 -6.93
N THR A 96 -28.23 2.59 -5.79
CA THR A 96 -28.89 2.72 -4.49
C THR A 96 -27.97 3.28 -3.42
N TRP A 97 -28.46 4.26 -2.65
CA TRP A 97 -27.74 4.86 -1.53
C TRP A 97 -28.60 4.86 -0.27
N PHE A 98 -28.04 4.32 0.82
CA PHE A 98 -28.64 4.36 2.16
C PHE A 98 -28.22 5.59 2.97
N ARG A 99 -27.25 6.35 2.45
CA ARG A 99 -26.70 7.59 3.04
C ARG A 99 -26.52 8.62 1.93
N GLY A 100 -26.58 9.90 2.26
CA GLY A 100 -26.39 10.97 1.28
C GLY A 100 -27.60 11.29 0.41
N ILE A 101 -28.80 10.90 0.86
CA ILE A 101 -30.08 11.05 0.14
C ILE A 101 -30.33 12.49 -0.35
N LYS A 102 -29.85 13.50 0.40
CA LYS A 102 -30.03 14.92 0.04
C LYS A 102 -28.97 15.43 -0.94
N TRP A 103 -27.68 15.20 -0.66
CA TRP A 103 -26.61 15.86 -1.41
C TRP A 103 -26.26 15.17 -2.74
N ILE A 104 -26.61 13.89 -2.91
CA ILE A 104 -26.27 13.15 -4.14
C ILE A 104 -26.98 13.74 -5.36
N PRO A 105 -28.31 13.98 -5.37
CA PRO A 105 -28.98 14.61 -6.51
C PRO A 105 -28.48 16.05 -6.77
N ASP A 106 -28.13 16.79 -5.72
CA ASP A 106 -27.59 18.16 -5.84
C ASP A 106 -26.19 18.15 -6.50
N THR A 107 -25.38 17.15 -6.19
CA THR A 107 -24.01 17.01 -6.71
C THR A 107 -23.97 16.39 -8.10
N TYR A 108 -24.91 15.48 -8.38
CA TYR A 108 -24.99 14.74 -9.64
C TYR A 108 -26.40 14.88 -10.24
N PRO A 109 -26.70 16.00 -10.92
CA PRO A 109 -27.99 16.19 -11.55
C PRO A 109 -28.34 15.12 -12.58
N ALA A 110 -29.63 14.76 -12.66
CA ALA A 110 -30.13 13.84 -13.68
C ALA A 110 -29.94 14.41 -15.11
N GLY A 111 -29.86 13.52 -16.09
CA GLY A 111 -29.72 13.85 -17.51
C GLY A 111 -28.28 14.05 -17.98
N ARG A 112 -27.28 13.91 -17.12
CA ARG A 112 -25.85 14.03 -17.46
C ARG A 112 -25.13 12.68 -17.46
N GLU A 113 -24.04 12.63 -18.23
CA GLU A 113 -23.20 11.45 -18.34
C GLU A 113 -22.21 11.36 -17.17
N TYR A 114 -22.13 10.18 -16.58
CA TYR A 114 -21.34 9.87 -15.40
C TYR A 114 -20.61 8.54 -15.59
N ILE A 115 -19.46 8.45 -14.92
CA ILE A 115 -18.74 7.20 -14.73
C ILE A 115 -19.09 6.69 -13.34
N ILE A 116 -19.55 5.44 -13.29
CA ILE A 116 -19.95 4.75 -12.08
C ILE A 116 -18.93 3.65 -11.80
N PHE A 117 -18.44 3.59 -10.57
CA PHE A 117 -17.59 2.50 -10.10
C PHE A 117 -18.20 1.86 -8.86
N GLY A 118 -18.36 0.53 -8.89
CA GLY A 118 -18.88 -0.21 -7.75
C GLY A 118 -19.10 -1.68 -8.07
N LYS A 119 -19.48 -2.45 -7.04
CA LYS A 119 -19.76 -3.88 -7.17
C LYS A 119 -21.21 -4.08 -7.65
N PRO A 120 -21.45 -4.81 -8.75
CA PRO A 120 -22.79 -5.22 -9.13
C PRO A 120 -23.32 -6.24 -8.11
N GLY A 121 -24.62 -6.21 -7.87
CA GLY A 121 -25.33 -7.17 -7.05
C GLY A 121 -26.73 -7.41 -7.61
N LEU A 122 -27.43 -8.40 -7.08
CA LEU A 122 -28.80 -8.72 -7.47
C LEU A 122 -29.76 -8.32 -6.36
N PHE A 123 -30.75 -7.49 -6.67
CA PHE A 123 -31.84 -7.16 -5.75
C PHE A 123 -33.18 -7.16 -6.48
N GLY A 124 -34.11 -8.01 -6.04
CA GLY A 124 -35.44 -8.12 -6.65
C GLY A 124 -35.40 -8.47 -8.14
N GLY A 125 -34.44 -9.33 -8.54
CA GLY A 125 -34.28 -9.77 -9.94
C GLY A 125 -33.66 -8.73 -10.88
N LYS A 126 -33.25 -7.56 -10.38
CA LYS A 126 -32.55 -6.53 -11.16
C LYS A 126 -31.14 -6.32 -10.63
N ILE A 127 -30.21 -6.05 -11.54
CA ILE A 127 -28.84 -5.67 -11.16
C ILE A 127 -28.88 -4.29 -10.52
N ASN A 128 -28.22 -4.18 -9.36
CA ASN A 128 -28.04 -2.92 -8.67
C ASN A 128 -26.60 -2.72 -8.21
N ILE A 129 -26.21 -1.46 -8.02
CA ILE A 129 -24.96 -1.08 -7.39
C ILE A 129 -25.28 -0.25 -6.15
N ILE A 130 -24.80 -0.72 -5.00
CA ILE A 130 -25.00 -0.06 -3.71
C ILE A 130 -23.83 0.86 -3.43
N HIS A 131 -24.11 2.12 -3.07
CA HIS A 131 -23.11 3.15 -2.79
C HIS A 131 -22.01 3.26 -3.86
N PRO A 132 -22.38 3.39 -5.15
CA PRO A 132 -21.39 3.60 -6.21
C PRO A 132 -20.59 4.88 -5.96
N GLU A 133 -19.32 4.84 -6.36
CA GLU A 133 -18.58 6.07 -6.63
C GLU A 133 -19.04 6.65 -7.96
N ILE A 134 -19.31 7.95 -7.98
CA ILE A 134 -19.75 8.67 -9.17
C ILE A 134 -18.70 9.71 -9.51
N GLU A 135 -18.31 9.75 -10.78
CA GLU A 135 -17.45 10.80 -11.33
C GLU A 135 -18.10 11.37 -12.59
N SER A 136 -18.00 12.69 -12.79
CA SER A 136 -18.45 13.34 -14.02
C SER A 136 -17.54 12.95 -15.17
N ALA A 137 -18.11 12.53 -16.30
CA ALA A 137 -17.34 12.16 -17.49
C ALA A 137 -16.45 13.32 -17.98
N GLU A 138 -16.96 14.55 -17.93
CA GLU A 138 -16.26 15.79 -18.33
C GLU A 138 -14.98 16.04 -17.51
N LYS A 139 -14.97 15.69 -16.21
CA LYS A 139 -13.83 15.97 -15.30
C LYS A 139 -12.69 14.96 -15.41
N ARG A 140 -12.81 13.93 -16.26
CA ARG A 140 -11.80 12.88 -16.38
C ARG A 140 -10.59 13.33 -17.20
N GLU A 141 -10.78 14.14 -18.23
CA GLU A 141 -9.70 14.58 -19.13
C GLU A 141 -8.63 15.42 -18.41
N GLU A 142 -8.97 16.07 -17.30
CA GLU A 142 -8.06 16.96 -16.57
C GLU A 142 -7.19 16.26 -15.51
N ARG A 143 -7.48 14.99 -15.17
CA ARG A 143 -6.76 14.26 -14.11
C ARG A 143 -5.62 13.44 -14.72
N ILE A 144 -4.56 13.26 -13.92
CA ILE A 144 -3.64 12.14 -14.12
C ILE A 144 -4.46 10.88 -13.85
N VAL A 145 -5.11 10.35 -14.88
CA VAL A 145 -5.84 9.09 -14.82
C VAL A 145 -4.78 8.01 -14.79
N SER A 146 -4.33 7.63 -13.60
CA SER A 146 -3.63 6.37 -13.46
C SER A 146 -4.63 5.26 -13.79
N SER A 147 -4.22 4.33 -14.64
CA SER A 147 -4.93 3.10 -14.98
C SER A 147 -5.45 2.36 -13.73
N PHE A 148 -4.69 2.49 -12.65
CA PHE A 148 -4.96 1.89 -11.36
C PHE A 148 -5.15 2.96 -10.29
N GLN A 149 -6.24 2.88 -9.53
CA GLN A 149 -6.45 3.75 -8.37
C GLN A 149 -5.80 3.14 -7.13
N ALA A 150 -4.81 3.85 -6.58
CA ALA A 150 -4.17 3.49 -5.32
C ALA A 150 -5.12 3.66 -4.12
N GLN A 151 -5.13 2.65 -3.24
CA GLN A 151 -5.87 2.62 -1.99
C GLN A 151 -4.93 2.68 -0.80
N TYR A 152 -5.21 3.61 0.12
CA TYR A 152 -4.35 3.96 1.24
C TYR A 152 -5.01 3.60 2.56
N SER A 153 -4.21 3.18 3.53
CA SER A 153 -4.68 2.93 4.90
C SER A 153 -5.24 4.24 5.46
N THR A 154 -6.46 4.21 5.97
CA THR A 154 -7.11 5.40 6.56
C THR A 154 -7.94 4.96 7.77
N THR A 155 -7.70 5.60 8.92
CA THR A 155 -8.47 5.35 10.14
C THR A 155 -9.85 6.00 10.05
N GLU A 156 -10.78 5.59 10.90
CA GLU A 156 -12.12 6.17 10.94
C GLU A 156 -12.09 7.68 11.25
N LYS A 157 -11.20 8.11 12.14
CA LYS A 157 -11.00 9.53 12.45
C LYS A 157 -10.56 10.34 11.23
N LEU A 158 -9.65 9.79 10.40
CA LEU A 158 -9.24 10.43 9.15
C LEU A 158 -10.43 10.57 8.19
N LYS A 159 -11.22 9.51 8.02
CA LYS A 159 -12.41 9.51 7.15
C LYS A 159 -13.45 10.53 7.59
N ASN A 160 -13.69 10.65 8.90
CA ASN A 160 -14.62 11.63 9.48
C ASN A 160 -14.19 13.09 9.23
N HIS A 161 -12.91 13.33 8.95
CA HIS A 161 -12.36 14.65 8.60
C HIS A 161 -12.06 14.80 7.10
N PHE A 162 -12.70 14.00 6.26
CA PHE A 162 -12.56 14.01 4.79
C PHE A 162 -11.14 13.68 4.30
N ILE A 163 -10.33 13.01 5.11
CA ILE A 163 -9.03 12.45 4.72
C ILE A 163 -9.27 11.02 4.24
N THR A 164 -9.63 10.90 2.97
CA THR A 164 -9.91 9.62 2.30
C THR A 164 -8.70 9.13 1.49
N PRO A 165 -8.68 7.87 1.03
CA PRO A 165 -7.65 7.41 0.09
C PRO A 165 -7.49 8.30 -1.14
N LYS A 166 -8.61 8.81 -1.70
CA LYS A 166 -8.61 9.79 -2.78
C LYS A 166 -7.94 11.11 -2.39
N PHE A 167 -8.16 11.56 -1.15
CA PHE A 167 -7.49 12.77 -0.65
C PHE A 167 -5.97 12.57 -0.58
N ILE A 168 -5.51 11.43 -0.04
CA ILE A 168 -4.07 11.09 0.06
C ILE A 168 -3.43 11.02 -1.33
N SER A 169 -4.06 10.30 -2.26
CA SER A 169 -3.61 10.25 -3.66
C SER A 169 -3.51 11.66 -4.25
N ARG A 170 -4.52 12.51 -4.06
CA ARG A 170 -4.52 13.88 -4.58
C ARG A 170 -3.37 14.72 -4.02
N ILE A 171 -3.16 14.75 -2.71
CA ILE A 171 -2.07 15.54 -2.12
C ILE A 171 -0.69 15.00 -2.53
N THR A 172 -0.57 13.68 -2.71
CA THR A 172 0.65 13.06 -3.23
C THR A 172 0.92 13.53 -4.67
N GLY A 173 -0.12 13.60 -5.50
CA GLY A 173 -0.02 14.13 -6.85
C GLY A 173 0.33 15.62 -6.88
N THR A 174 -0.23 16.41 -5.96
CA THR A 174 0.16 17.82 -5.76
C THR A 174 1.62 17.95 -5.37
N LEU A 175 2.12 17.06 -4.50
CA LEU A 175 3.53 17.05 -4.10
C LEU A 175 4.43 16.76 -5.31
N PHE A 176 4.15 15.71 -6.09
CA PHE A 176 4.91 15.42 -7.32
C PHE A 176 4.88 16.57 -8.33
N LYS A 177 3.75 17.28 -8.48
CA LYS A 177 3.64 18.45 -9.36
C LYS A 177 4.43 19.66 -8.86
N THR A 178 4.51 19.84 -7.55
CA THR A 178 5.28 20.95 -6.93
C THR A 178 6.79 20.67 -6.94
N MET A 179 7.19 19.41 -7.06
CA MET A 179 8.59 19.01 -7.11
C MET A 179 9.22 19.30 -8.47
N ASN A 180 10.11 20.29 -8.51
CA ASN A 180 10.90 20.63 -9.70
C ASN A 180 12.19 19.81 -9.85
N PHE A 181 12.31 18.69 -9.15
CA PHE A 181 13.51 17.86 -9.13
C PHE A 181 13.16 16.38 -8.97
N ARG A 182 14.06 15.50 -9.40
CA ARG A 182 13.93 14.05 -9.19
C ARG A 182 14.50 13.68 -7.82
N VAL A 183 13.83 12.74 -7.14
CA VAL A 183 14.30 12.22 -5.85
C VAL A 183 15.68 11.58 -6.08
N PRO A 184 16.71 11.99 -5.32
CA PRO A 184 18.06 11.48 -5.52
C PRO A 184 18.13 10.00 -5.16
N GLU A 185 18.99 9.27 -5.88
CA GLU A 185 19.17 7.84 -5.69
C GLU A 185 19.80 7.53 -4.33
N THR A 186 19.34 6.46 -3.68
CA THR A 186 19.80 5.96 -2.38
C THR A 186 20.84 4.85 -2.52
N LEU A 187 20.76 4.09 -3.62
CA LEU A 187 21.65 2.99 -3.92
C LEU A 187 22.81 3.42 -4.83
N PRO A 188 24.00 2.81 -4.70
CA PRO A 188 25.10 3.06 -5.63
C PRO A 188 24.73 2.71 -7.08
N ALA A 189 25.22 3.49 -8.04
CA ALA A 189 24.92 3.29 -9.47
C ALA A 189 25.21 1.86 -9.96
N TRP A 190 26.33 1.28 -9.54
CA TRP A 190 26.70 -0.10 -9.91
C TRP A 190 25.68 -1.14 -9.46
N LEU A 191 24.97 -0.90 -8.34
CA LEU A 191 23.95 -1.79 -7.83
C LEU A 191 22.66 -1.66 -8.63
N VAL A 192 22.31 -0.43 -8.98
CA VAL A 192 21.15 -0.11 -9.83
C VAL A 192 21.31 -0.75 -11.21
N GLU A 193 22.48 -0.60 -11.82
CA GLU A 193 22.80 -1.18 -13.13
C GLU A 193 22.81 -2.71 -13.10
N LYS A 194 23.51 -3.31 -12.12
CA LYS A 194 23.65 -4.77 -12.01
C LYS A 194 22.30 -5.51 -11.90
N TYR A 195 21.35 -4.92 -11.19
CA TYR A 195 20.04 -5.52 -10.94
C TYR A 195 18.91 -4.91 -11.79
N HIS A 196 19.26 -4.05 -12.76
CA HIS A 196 18.30 -3.35 -13.64
C HIS A 196 17.15 -2.69 -12.88
N LEU A 197 17.50 -2.02 -11.79
CA LEU A 197 16.57 -1.41 -10.85
C LEU A 197 15.97 -0.13 -11.44
N MET A 198 14.66 0.05 -11.26
CA MET A 198 13.98 1.32 -11.53
C MET A 198 14.60 2.42 -10.66
N SER A 199 14.70 3.65 -11.19
CA SER A 199 15.18 4.79 -10.39
C SER A 199 14.27 5.02 -9.18
N LEU A 200 14.82 5.50 -8.06
CA LEU A 200 14.00 5.74 -6.86
C LEU A 200 12.83 6.68 -7.13
N HIS A 201 13.06 7.76 -7.88
CA HIS A 201 12.01 8.72 -8.22
C HIS A 201 10.86 8.07 -9.00
N ASP A 202 11.18 7.25 -10.00
CA ASP A 202 10.15 6.58 -10.82
C ASP A 202 9.42 5.51 -10.03
N ALA A 203 10.14 4.78 -9.16
CA ALA A 203 9.53 3.78 -8.29
C ALA A 203 8.54 4.41 -7.30
N LEU A 204 8.90 5.56 -6.71
CA LEU A 204 7.99 6.33 -5.85
C LEU A 204 6.79 6.86 -6.65
N PHE A 205 6.97 7.30 -7.90
CA PHE A 205 5.84 7.75 -8.70
C PHE A 205 4.89 6.60 -9.07
N GLU A 206 5.42 5.51 -9.63
CA GLU A 206 4.63 4.36 -10.12
C GLU A 206 3.95 3.57 -8.99
N VAL A 207 4.50 3.58 -7.77
CA VAL A 207 3.80 2.98 -6.61
C VAL A 207 2.58 3.80 -6.21
N HIS A 208 2.54 5.11 -6.46
CA HIS A 208 1.36 5.94 -6.13
C HIS A 208 0.39 6.11 -7.30
N PHE A 209 0.92 6.20 -8.52
CA PHE A 209 0.18 6.45 -9.76
C PHE A 209 0.61 5.45 -10.82
N PRO A 210 0.20 4.18 -10.70
CA PRO A 210 0.69 3.15 -11.61
C PRO A 210 0.11 3.38 -13.00
N SER A 211 1.01 3.53 -13.96
CA SER A 211 0.63 3.69 -15.36
C SER A 211 0.20 2.33 -15.94
N ARG A 212 0.92 1.27 -15.58
CA ARG A 212 0.74 -0.11 -16.03
C ARG A 212 1.12 -1.10 -14.94
N HIS A 213 0.55 -2.31 -14.99
CA HIS A 213 0.84 -3.36 -14.02
C HIS A 213 2.33 -3.78 -14.00
N ASP A 214 3.00 -3.82 -15.15
CA ASP A 214 4.42 -4.19 -15.22
C ASP A 214 5.35 -3.15 -14.57
N LEU A 215 5.03 -1.87 -14.69
CA LEU A 215 5.77 -0.78 -14.05
C LEU A 215 5.55 -0.77 -12.54
N LEU A 216 4.31 -1.03 -12.10
CA LEU A 216 4.00 -1.20 -10.68
C LEU A 216 4.84 -2.31 -10.03
N GLU A 217 4.94 -3.48 -10.68
CA GLU A 217 5.72 -4.58 -10.14
C GLU A 217 7.23 -4.25 -10.09
N LYS A 218 7.75 -3.53 -11.09
CA LYS A 218 9.14 -3.03 -11.05
C LYS A 218 9.37 -2.03 -9.92
N ALA A 219 8.43 -1.11 -9.70
CA ALA A 219 8.49 -0.14 -8.60
C ALA A 219 8.46 -0.85 -7.23
N ARG A 220 7.55 -1.81 -7.04
CA ARG A 220 7.46 -2.61 -5.82
C ARG A 220 8.72 -3.44 -5.59
N TYR A 221 9.26 -4.06 -6.64
CA TYR A 221 10.50 -4.81 -6.56
C TYR A 221 11.66 -3.91 -6.11
N ARG A 222 11.82 -2.74 -6.75
CA ARG A 222 12.84 -1.75 -6.41
C ARG A 222 12.77 -1.30 -4.94
N LEU A 223 11.57 -0.95 -4.45
CA LEU A 223 11.39 -0.45 -3.09
C LEU A 223 11.63 -1.54 -2.05
N LYS A 224 11.11 -2.76 -2.28
CA LYS A 224 11.37 -3.93 -1.41
C LYS A 224 12.85 -4.31 -1.39
N PHE A 225 13.52 -4.26 -2.56
CA PHE A 225 14.95 -4.54 -2.65
C PHE A 225 15.75 -3.59 -1.77
N GLU A 226 15.47 -2.28 -1.85
CA GLU A 226 16.16 -1.28 -1.04
C GLU A 226 15.91 -1.46 0.45
N GLU A 227 14.66 -1.70 0.85
CA GLU A 227 14.33 -1.95 2.25
C GLU A 227 15.14 -3.14 2.80
N LEU A 228 15.12 -4.28 2.09
CA LEU A 228 15.88 -5.46 2.46
C LEU A 228 17.38 -5.21 2.43
N PHE A 229 17.88 -4.45 1.45
CA PHE A 229 19.29 -4.08 1.34
C PHE A 229 19.75 -3.31 2.58
N TYR A 230 19.00 -2.29 3.01
CA TYR A 230 19.36 -1.51 4.20
C TYR A 230 19.23 -2.32 5.49
N ILE A 231 18.24 -3.21 5.60
CA ILE A 231 18.14 -4.16 6.71
C ILE A 231 19.39 -5.04 6.77
N GLN A 232 19.79 -5.64 5.65
CA GLN A 232 20.98 -6.49 5.58
C GLN A 232 22.26 -5.71 5.87
N LEU A 233 22.40 -4.50 5.33
CA LEU A 233 23.55 -3.64 5.58
C LEU A 233 23.67 -3.30 7.07
N ASN A 234 22.55 -3.01 7.74
CA ASN A 234 22.54 -2.73 9.17
C ASN A 234 22.90 -3.97 10.00
N LEU A 235 22.37 -5.16 9.64
CA LEU A 235 22.74 -6.43 10.27
C LEU A 235 24.23 -6.74 10.12
N LEU A 236 24.80 -6.52 8.94
CA LEU A 236 26.24 -6.68 8.68
C LEU A 236 27.06 -5.69 9.49
N ARG A 237 26.61 -4.43 9.61
CA ARG A 237 27.25 -3.42 10.46
C ARG A 237 27.27 -3.87 11.92
N TYR A 238 26.15 -4.37 12.47
CA TYR A 238 26.10 -4.90 13.83
C TYR A 238 27.00 -6.13 14.01
N LYS A 239 27.00 -7.05 13.05
CA LYS A 239 27.87 -8.23 13.06
C LYS A 239 29.34 -7.83 13.07
N SER A 240 29.74 -6.94 12.16
CA SER A 240 31.13 -6.44 12.07
C SER A 240 31.57 -5.74 13.35
N HIS A 241 30.71 -4.89 13.92
CA HIS A 241 31.00 -4.21 15.18
C HIS A 241 31.21 -5.21 16.32
N ARG A 242 30.34 -6.21 16.44
CA ARG A 242 30.44 -7.26 17.46
C ARG A 242 31.71 -8.09 17.30
N ASP A 243 32.01 -8.55 16.08
CA ASP A 243 33.16 -9.40 15.77
C ASP A 243 34.51 -8.69 16.09
N THR A 244 34.52 -7.36 16.07
CA THR A 244 35.73 -6.55 16.30
C THR A 244 35.84 -6.00 17.73
N HIS A 245 34.72 -5.66 18.39
CA HIS A 245 34.73 -4.96 19.68
C HIS A 245 34.33 -5.83 20.87
N VAL A 246 33.66 -6.96 20.64
CA VAL A 246 33.21 -7.86 21.73
C VAL A 246 34.03 -9.14 21.70
N LYS A 247 34.99 -9.24 22.61
CA LYS A 247 35.77 -10.46 22.80
C LYS A 247 34.89 -11.54 23.43
N GLY A 248 34.84 -12.71 22.81
CA GLY A 248 34.23 -13.90 23.39
C GLY A 248 35.19 -14.58 24.36
N PHE A 249 34.64 -15.25 25.37
CA PHE A 249 35.43 -16.15 26.20
C PHE A 249 35.85 -17.38 25.38
N VAL A 250 37.16 -17.66 25.33
CA VAL A 250 37.68 -18.80 24.57
C VAL A 250 37.51 -20.06 25.38
N PHE A 251 36.57 -20.91 24.97
CA PHE A 251 36.50 -22.27 25.49
C PHE A 251 37.62 -23.09 24.84
N GLY A 252 38.79 -23.18 25.48
CA GLY A 252 39.95 -23.86 24.88
C GLY A 252 39.81 -25.39 24.82
N LYS A 253 39.05 -25.99 25.74
CA LYS A 253 38.99 -27.45 25.92
C LYS A 253 37.54 -27.91 26.14
N VAL A 254 37.20 -29.10 25.66
CA VAL A 254 35.97 -29.78 26.07
C VAL A 254 36.23 -30.45 27.40
N GLY A 255 35.49 -30.04 28.43
CA GLY A 255 35.68 -30.55 29.77
C GLY A 255 35.20 -31.98 29.93
N ASP A 256 35.72 -32.64 30.96
CA ASP A 256 35.40 -34.01 31.32
C ASP A 256 33.90 -34.22 31.64
N LEU A 257 33.22 -33.19 32.14
CA LEU A 257 31.77 -33.22 32.38
C LEU A 257 30.96 -33.49 31.10
N PHE A 258 31.31 -32.83 29.99
CA PHE A 258 30.62 -33.03 28.72
C PHE A 258 30.89 -34.44 28.16
N ASN A 259 32.16 -34.87 28.18
CA ASN A 259 32.54 -36.19 27.67
C ASN A 259 31.89 -37.31 28.49
N ARG A 260 31.90 -37.23 29.83
CA ARG A 260 31.22 -38.20 30.70
C ARG A 260 29.72 -38.25 30.45
N PHE A 261 29.06 -37.09 30.27
CA PHE A 261 27.63 -37.07 29.95
C PHE A 261 27.36 -37.73 28.58
N TYR A 262 28.13 -37.34 27.56
CA TYR A 262 27.97 -37.82 26.19
C TYR A 262 28.18 -39.34 26.05
N TYR A 263 29.27 -39.88 26.62
CA TYR A 263 29.62 -41.29 26.47
C TYR A 263 28.94 -42.21 27.49
N ASN A 264 28.69 -41.75 28.73
CA ASN A 264 28.32 -42.65 29.83
C ASN A 264 26.90 -42.43 30.38
N LYS A 265 26.22 -41.34 30.00
CA LYS A 265 24.91 -40.97 30.55
C LYS A 265 23.82 -40.77 29.50
N LEU A 266 24.19 -40.53 28.23
CA LEU A 266 23.22 -40.35 27.16
C LEU A 266 22.73 -41.73 26.66
N PRO A 267 21.43 -42.07 26.78
CA PRO A 267 20.93 -43.41 26.51
C PRO A 267 20.65 -43.67 25.02
N PHE A 268 20.97 -42.73 24.13
CA PHE A 268 20.75 -42.83 22.69
C PHE A 268 21.88 -42.14 21.93
N GLU A 269 22.09 -42.56 20.68
CA GLU A 269 23.00 -41.87 19.78
C GLU A 269 22.40 -40.56 19.26
N LEU A 270 23.20 -39.50 19.28
CA LEU A 270 22.82 -38.25 18.62
C LEU A 270 22.71 -38.45 17.11
N THR A 271 21.70 -37.81 16.51
CA THR A 271 21.57 -37.75 15.06
C THR A 271 22.75 -37.02 14.43
N ASN A 272 22.99 -37.24 13.14
CA ASN A 272 24.04 -36.53 12.40
C ASN A 272 23.83 -35.00 12.44
N ALA A 273 22.58 -34.53 12.46
CA ALA A 273 22.27 -33.11 12.61
C ALA A 273 22.68 -32.58 14.00
N GLN A 274 22.36 -33.29 15.08
CA GLN A 274 22.76 -32.91 16.44
C GLN A 274 24.29 -32.93 16.61
N LYS A 275 24.97 -33.96 16.10
CA LYS A 275 26.45 -34.05 16.11
C LYS A 275 27.07 -32.85 15.36
N ARG A 276 26.49 -32.43 14.23
CA ARG A 276 26.92 -31.25 13.46
C ARG A 276 26.74 -29.95 14.24
N VAL A 277 25.57 -29.71 14.83
CA VAL A 277 25.29 -28.48 15.59
C VAL A 277 26.23 -28.33 16.79
N ILE A 278 26.51 -29.42 17.53
CA ILE A 278 27.47 -29.38 18.65
C ILE A 278 28.88 -28.99 18.18
N LYS A 279 29.32 -29.54 17.04
CA LYS A 279 30.62 -29.17 16.45
C LYS A 279 30.66 -27.69 16.03
N GLU A 280 29.58 -27.18 15.45
CA GLU A 280 29.46 -25.77 15.08
C GLU A 280 29.51 -24.85 16.31
N ILE A 281 28.74 -25.16 17.38
CA ILE A 281 28.79 -24.43 18.66
C ILE A 281 30.22 -24.45 19.22
N ARG A 282 30.87 -25.61 19.21
CA ARG A 282 32.23 -25.77 19.74
C ARG A 282 33.24 -24.90 18.99
N LYS A 283 33.12 -24.84 17.66
CA LYS A 283 33.97 -24.00 16.81
C LYS A 283 33.77 -22.52 17.10
N ASP A 284 32.53 -22.08 17.24
CA ASP A 284 32.21 -20.68 17.52
C ASP A 284 32.71 -20.26 18.91
N LEU A 285 32.46 -21.07 19.94
CA LEU A 285 32.95 -20.82 21.32
C LEU A 285 34.48 -20.92 21.46
N GLY A 286 35.15 -21.61 20.54
CA GLY A 286 36.62 -21.69 20.48
C GLY A 286 37.28 -20.54 19.73
N SER A 287 36.50 -19.73 19.00
CA SER A 287 37.04 -18.70 18.09
C SER A 287 37.53 -17.42 18.77
N GLY A 288 37.16 -17.20 20.05
CA GLY A 288 37.41 -15.94 20.76
C GLY A 288 36.51 -14.78 20.32
N ARG A 289 35.56 -15.02 19.41
CA ARG A 289 34.47 -14.10 19.08
C ARG A 289 33.20 -14.51 19.82
N GLN A 290 32.32 -13.55 20.10
CA GLN A 290 31.03 -13.84 20.71
C GLN A 290 30.17 -14.70 19.77
N MET A 291 29.73 -15.88 20.22
CA MET A 291 28.78 -16.70 19.47
C MET A 291 27.38 -16.06 19.49
N ASN A 292 26.77 -15.89 18.32
CA ASN A 292 25.38 -15.47 18.18
C ASN A 292 24.66 -16.38 17.19
N ARG A 293 24.09 -17.46 17.70
CA ARG A 293 23.50 -18.55 16.93
C ARG A 293 22.09 -18.79 17.43
N LEU A 294 21.17 -18.99 16.48
CA LEU A 294 19.85 -19.57 16.73
C LEU A 294 19.94 -21.08 16.49
N LEU A 295 19.50 -21.89 17.45
CA LEU A 295 19.59 -23.36 17.43
C LEU A 295 18.27 -24.00 16.98
#